data_AF-A0A925NBB5-F1
#
_entry.id   AF-A0A925NBB5-F1
#
_cell.length_a   1.000
_cell.length_b   1.000
_cell.length_c   1.000
_cell.angle_alpha   90.00
_cell.angle_beta   90.00
_cell.angle_gamma   90.00
#
_symmetry.space_group_name_H-M   'P 1'
#
loop_
_entity.id
_entity.type
_entity.pdbx_description
1 polymer ?
#
loop_
_entity_poly.entity_id
_entity_poly.type
_entity_poly.pdbx_seq_one_letter_code
_entity_poly.pdbx_strand_id
1 'polypeptide(L)'
;MSFTKKLNSLATAVVVIAAFAMAPAYAQAPASAPEAAAAPAPAAAPAPTAAPAAMVSKETVENPYDLKHLWAQGDIVARGTLIILVIMSLASWYILVTKLFESFKLSSEAKSARESFFKSATLQEGMKTLKAGSAFQFIAESGVEAGKDHAGELTANIDRNTWIGMSVQRAIENVQSRLQDGLAVLATVGSTAPFVGLFGTVWGILNALTAIGIAGQASIDKVAGPVGESLLMTAIGLAVAVPAVLGYNWLVRRNKVTMESVRSFGADLHGVLLGSRASAR
;
A
#
# COMPACT_ATOMS: atom_id res chain seq x y z
N MET A 1 -10.71 34.42 8.99
CA MET A 1 -10.52 33.67 7.71
C MET A 1 -9.11 33.91 7.09
N SER A 2 -8.05 34.02 7.91
CA SER A 2 -6.68 34.37 7.43
C SER A 2 -5.58 33.45 8.00
N PHE A 3 -5.82 32.75 9.12
CA PHE A 3 -4.81 31.89 9.75
C PHE A 3 -4.67 30.50 9.08
N THR A 4 -5.77 29.96 8.56
CA THR A 4 -5.80 28.60 7.97
C THR A 4 -5.13 28.53 6.58
N LYS A 5 -4.99 29.67 5.88
CA LYS A 5 -4.26 29.72 4.59
C LYS A 5 -2.73 29.78 4.76
N LYS A 6 -2.22 30.31 5.88
CA LYS A 6 -0.76 30.39 6.12
C LYS A 6 -0.15 29.05 6.54
N LEU A 7 -0.92 28.18 7.19
CA LEU A 7 -0.46 26.85 7.61
C LEU A 7 -0.32 25.88 6.41
N ASN A 8 -1.20 26.00 5.41
CA ASN A 8 -1.09 25.24 4.16
C ASN A 8 0.02 25.73 3.22
N SER A 9 0.54 26.94 3.39
CA SER A 9 1.68 27.44 2.59
C SER A 9 3.02 26.97 3.16
N LEU A 10 3.11 26.83 4.49
CA LEU A 10 4.28 26.29 5.17
C LEU A 10 4.46 24.78 4.95
N ALA A 11 3.36 24.02 4.81
CA ALA A 11 3.42 22.60 4.48
C ALA A 11 3.93 22.35 3.05
N THR A 12 3.70 23.27 2.11
CA THR A 12 4.22 23.16 0.73
C THR A 12 5.67 23.62 0.61
N ALA A 13 6.15 24.50 1.50
CA ALA A 13 7.53 24.98 1.50
C ALA A 13 8.53 23.95 2.08
N VAL A 14 8.09 23.06 2.97
CA VAL A 14 8.95 22.01 3.56
C VAL A 14 9.12 20.81 2.61
N VAL A 15 8.19 20.60 1.68
CA VAL A 15 8.26 19.51 0.67
C VAL A 15 9.18 19.87 -0.50
N VAL A 16 9.52 21.14 -0.72
CA VAL A 16 10.40 21.58 -1.82
C VAL A 16 11.89 21.66 -1.41
N ILE A 17 12.20 21.74 -0.11
CA ILE A 17 13.60 21.90 0.35
C ILE A 17 14.33 20.55 0.53
N ALA A 18 13.62 19.43 0.64
CA ALA A 18 14.24 18.10 0.76
C ALA A 18 14.64 17.46 -0.58
N ALA A 19 14.36 18.10 -1.72
CA ALA A 19 14.64 17.57 -3.06
C ALA A 19 15.88 18.18 -3.74
N PHE A 20 16.66 19.03 -3.05
CA PHE A 20 17.76 19.80 -3.67
C PHE A 20 19.17 19.53 -3.10
N ALA A 21 19.39 18.41 -2.42
CA ALA A 21 20.69 18.05 -1.85
C ALA A 21 21.20 16.70 -2.35
N MET A 22 21.32 16.52 -3.66
CA MET A 22 22.39 15.75 -4.32
C MET A 22 22.11 15.74 -5.83
N ALA A 23 22.78 16.61 -6.59
CA ALA A 23 23.00 16.40 -8.01
C ALA A 23 24.39 16.97 -8.38
N PRO A 24 25.11 16.29 -9.28
CA PRO A 24 26.56 16.32 -9.36
C PRO A 24 27.08 17.58 -10.06
N ALA A 25 28.32 17.94 -9.72
CA ALA A 25 29.11 18.91 -10.48
C ALA A 25 29.19 18.47 -11.96
N TYR A 26 28.62 19.29 -12.85
CA TYR A 26 28.81 19.14 -14.28
C TYR A 26 30.28 19.38 -14.60
N ALA A 27 30.98 18.33 -15.07
CA ALA A 27 32.28 18.46 -15.70
C ALA A 27 32.11 19.26 -17.01
N GLN A 28 32.88 20.34 -17.14
CA GLN A 28 32.99 21.11 -18.38
C GLN A 28 33.54 20.22 -19.50
N ALA A 29 32.82 20.13 -20.61
CA ALA A 29 33.33 19.53 -21.84
C ALA A 29 34.50 20.37 -22.37
N PRO A 30 35.66 19.76 -22.74
CA PRO A 30 36.72 20.50 -23.40
C PRO A 30 36.32 20.90 -24.84
N ALA A 31 36.84 22.04 -25.27
CA ALA A 31 36.55 22.72 -26.52
C ALA A 31 36.74 21.85 -27.77
N SER A 32 35.82 22.03 -28.72
CA SER A 32 35.83 21.51 -30.09
C SER A 32 37.09 21.93 -30.86
N ALA A 33 37.84 20.97 -31.36
CA ALA A 33 38.89 21.17 -32.36
C ALA A 33 38.29 21.39 -33.77
N PRO A 34 38.99 22.08 -34.69
CA PRO A 34 38.41 22.55 -35.95
C PRO A 34 38.08 21.43 -36.94
N GLU A 35 36.94 21.62 -37.60
CA GLU A 35 36.35 20.83 -38.68
C GLU A 35 37.31 20.69 -39.88
N ALA A 36 37.71 19.46 -40.19
CA ALA A 36 38.47 19.14 -41.40
C ALA A 36 37.50 18.99 -42.58
N ALA A 37 37.77 19.75 -43.65
CA ALA A 37 36.95 19.87 -44.85
C ALA A 37 36.65 18.53 -45.53
N ALA A 38 35.37 18.32 -45.86
CA ALA A 38 34.90 17.20 -46.68
C ALA A 38 35.36 17.34 -48.14
N ALA A 39 36.05 16.32 -48.66
CA ALA A 39 36.29 16.13 -50.09
C ALA A 39 35.09 15.40 -50.75
N PRO A 40 34.78 15.64 -52.03
CA PRO A 40 33.58 15.12 -52.68
C PRO A 40 33.66 13.61 -52.96
N ALA A 41 32.51 12.95 -52.83
CA ALA A 41 32.32 11.51 -52.99
C ALA A 41 32.50 11.01 -54.44
N PRO A 42 33.14 9.85 -54.68
CA PRO A 42 33.01 9.10 -55.93
C PRO A 42 31.74 8.24 -55.95
N ALA A 43 31.24 8.02 -57.16
CA ALA A 43 29.95 7.44 -57.52
C ALA A 43 29.65 6.03 -56.99
N ALA A 44 28.35 5.76 -56.83
CA ALA A 44 27.76 4.51 -56.38
C ALA A 44 28.09 3.31 -57.29
N ALA A 45 28.55 2.22 -56.69
CA ALA A 45 28.65 0.89 -57.28
C ALA A 45 27.47 0.00 -56.80
N PRO A 46 27.01 -0.98 -57.61
CA PRO A 46 25.74 -1.68 -57.39
C PRO A 46 25.78 -2.63 -56.18
N ALA A 47 24.62 -2.79 -55.55
CA ALA A 47 24.40 -3.58 -54.34
C ALA A 47 24.78 -5.07 -54.50
N PRO A 48 25.51 -5.68 -53.53
CA PRO A 48 25.69 -7.12 -53.51
C PRO A 48 24.45 -7.84 -52.97
N THR A 49 24.17 -8.97 -53.61
CA THR A 49 23.08 -9.92 -53.41
C THR A 49 22.97 -10.41 -51.96
N ALA A 50 21.75 -10.51 -51.44
CA ALA A 50 21.46 -10.97 -50.08
C ALA A 50 21.98 -12.40 -49.81
N ALA A 51 22.90 -12.52 -48.86
CA ALA A 51 23.31 -13.79 -48.25
C ALA A 51 22.28 -14.24 -47.19
N PRO A 52 22.12 -15.56 -46.94
CA PRO A 52 21.02 -16.08 -46.13
C PRO A 52 21.13 -15.64 -44.66
N ALA A 53 19.97 -15.40 -44.06
CA ALA A 53 19.82 -14.92 -42.69
C ALA A 53 20.65 -15.74 -41.69
N ALA A 54 21.60 -15.08 -41.03
CA ALA A 54 22.30 -15.62 -39.89
C ALA A 54 21.28 -15.99 -38.80
N MET A 55 21.34 -17.24 -38.35
CA MET A 55 20.62 -17.71 -37.18
C MET A 55 20.96 -16.81 -35.99
N VAL A 56 19.95 -16.13 -35.44
CA VAL A 56 20.06 -15.46 -34.15
C VAL A 56 20.21 -16.55 -33.10
N SER A 57 21.45 -16.89 -32.77
CA SER A 57 21.75 -17.54 -31.51
C SER A 57 21.25 -16.61 -30.40
N LYS A 58 20.24 -17.05 -29.66
CA LYS A 58 19.92 -16.49 -28.34
C LYS A 58 21.17 -16.66 -27.48
N GLU A 59 22.05 -15.65 -27.48
CA GLU A 59 22.91 -15.45 -26.32
C GLU A 59 21.97 -15.15 -25.17
N THR A 60 21.79 -16.14 -24.30
CA THR A 60 21.39 -15.86 -22.92
C THR A 60 22.51 -15.03 -22.32
N VAL A 61 22.40 -13.72 -22.43
CA VAL A 61 23.18 -12.80 -21.61
C VAL A 61 22.87 -13.16 -20.17
N GLU A 62 23.73 -13.95 -19.54
CA GLU A 62 23.70 -14.15 -18.10
C GLU A 62 23.90 -12.77 -17.49
N ASN A 63 22.83 -12.21 -16.95
CA ASN A 63 22.87 -10.90 -16.33
C ASN A 63 23.76 -11.00 -15.09
N PRO A 64 24.91 -10.30 -15.01
CA PRO A 64 25.82 -10.37 -13.86
C PRO A 64 25.15 -9.96 -12.55
N TYR A 65 23.99 -9.30 -12.63
CA TYR A 65 23.20 -8.79 -11.52
C TYR A 65 22.01 -9.72 -11.13
N ASP A 66 22.03 -10.99 -11.53
CA ASP A 66 20.99 -11.96 -11.17
C ASP A 66 20.93 -12.17 -9.64
N LEU A 67 19.74 -12.46 -9.09
CA LEU A 67 19.50 -12.62 -7.65
C LEU A 67 20.39 -13.72 -7.03
N LYS A 68 20.82 -14.68 -7.84
CA LYS A 68 21.75 -15.75 -7.45
C LYS A 68 23.17 -15.22 -7.18
N HIS A 69 23.62 -14.23 -7.94
CA HIS A 69 24.93 -13.60 -7.74
C HIS A 69 24.94 -12.74 -6.47
N LEU A 70 23.87 -11.96 -6.24
CA LEU A 70 23.66 -11.22 -4.98
C LEU A 70 23.67 -12.13 -3.75
N TRP A 71 23.10 -13.34 -3.85
CA TRP A 71 23.11 -14.28 -2.75
C TRP A 71 24.45 -14.97 -2.56
N ALA A 72 25.20 -15.24 -3.63
CA ALA A 72 26.50 -15.89 -3.56
C ALA A 72 27.61 -14.96 -3.03
N GLN A 73 27.59 -13.68 -3.41
CA GLN A 73 28.59 -12.68 -3.01
C GLN A 73 28.12 -11.72 -1.90
N GLY A 74 26.82 -11.66 -1.63
CA GLY A 74 26.26 -10.71 -0.69
C GLY A 74 26.66 -10.98 0.75
N ASP A 75 27.10 -9.92 1.42
CA ASP A 75 27.37 -9.86 2.86
C ASP A 75 26.11 -10.19 3.69
N ILE A 76 26.29 -10.64 4.94
CA ILE A 76 25.20 -11.04 5.85
C ILE A 76 24.16 -9.93 6.00
N VAL A 77 24.61 -8.67 6.05
CA VAL A 77 23.73 -7.49 6.17
C VAL A 77 22.88 -7.29 4.92
N ALA A 78 23.44 -7.51 3.72
CA ALA A 78 22.71 -7.39 2.46
C ALA A 78 21.61 -8.47 2.37
N ARG A 79 21.95 -9.73 2.72
CA ARG A 79 20.97 -10.82 2.76
C ARG A 79 19.87 -10.57 3.78
N GLY A 80 20.22 -10.09 4.97
CA GLY A 80 19.25 -9.73 6.01
C GLY A 80 18.30 -8.63 5.56
N THR A 81 18.82 -7.58 4.92
CA THR A 81 18.02 -6.48 4.37
C THR A 81 17.04 -6.97 3.29
N LEU A 82 17.51 -7.84 2.38
CA LEU A 82 16.66 -8.44 1.35
C LEU A 82 15.55 -9.30 1.95
N ILE A 83 15.86 -10.13 2.94
CA ILE A 83 14.87 -10.97 3.64
C ILE A 83 13.80 -10.09 4.30
N ILE A 84 14.19 -9.00 4.96
CA ILE A 84 13.24 -8.05 5.56
C ILE A 84 12.32 -7.46 4.48
N LEU A 85 12.85 -7.00 3.35
CA LEU A 85 12.05 -6.46 2.24
C LEU A 85 11.08 -7.50 1.68
N VAL A 86 11.49 -8.75 1.56
CA VAL A 86 10.63 -9.86 1.10
C VAL A 86 9.50 -10.10 2.10
N ILE A 87 9.78 -10.15 3.41
CA ILE A 87 8.75 -10.33 4.45
C ILE A 87 7.75 -9.15 4.42
N MET A 88 8.25 -7.92 4.31
CA MET A 88 7.40 -6.73 4.19
C MET A 88 6.49 -6.78 2.95
N SER A 89 7.02 -7.24 1.82
CA SER A 89 6.27 -7.43 0.57
C SER A 89 5.15 -8.46 0.75
N LEU A 90 5.48 -9.64 1.28
CA LEU A 90 4.52 -10.71 1.51
C LEU A 90 3.42 -10.29 2.48
N ALA A 91 3.79 -9.62 3.59
CA ALA A 91 2.83 -9.09 4.54
C ALA A 91 1.89 -8.05 3.91
N SER A 92 2.43 -7.15 3.07
CA SER A 92 1.64 -6.15 2.35
C SER A 92 0.62 -6.80 1.41
N TRP A 93 1.07 -7.75 0.58
CA TRP A 93 0.19 -8.47 -0.35
C TRP A 93 -0.87 -9.31 0.36
N TYR A 94 -0.51 -10.01 1.43
CA TYR A 94 -1.45 -10.78 2.24
C TYR A 94 -2.58 -9.89 2.76
N ILE A 95 -2.25 -8.78 3.44
CA ILE A 95 -3.24 -7.87 4.02
C ILE A 95 -4.09 -7.21 2.92
N LEU A 96 -3.46 -6.80 1.81
CA LEU A 96 -4.16 -6.23 0.67
C LEU A 96 -5.28 -7.14 0.18
N VAL A 97 -4.96 -8.41 -0.06
CA VAL A 97 -5.90 -9.41 -0.58
C VAL A 97 -6.97 -9.75 0.45
N THR A 98 -6.61 -9.99 1.72
CA THR A 98 -7.58 -10.34 2.76
C THR A 98 -8.59 -9.22 3.00
N LYS A 99 -8.14 -7.96 3.05
CA LYS A 99 -9.02 -6.81 3.27
C LYS A 99 -9.85 -6.46 2.04
N LEU A 100 -9.34 -6.73 0.85
CA LEU A 100 -10.10 -6.64 -0.39
C LEU A 100 -11.33 -7.56 -0.32
N PHE A 101 -11.12 -8.83 0.02
CA PHE A 101 -12.22 -9.79 0.17
C PHE A 101 -13.19 -9.41 1.30
N GLU A 102 -12.68 -8.93 2.44
CA GLU A 102 -13.51 -8.47 3.55
C GLU A 102 -14.43 -7.30 3.14
N SER A 103 -13.91 -6.32 2.41
CA SER A 103 -14.70 -5.19 1.90
C SER A 103 -15.77 -5.63 0.89
N PHE A 104 -15.44 -6.56 -0.02
CA PHE A 104 -16.43 -7.11 -0.95
C PHE A 104 -17.52 -7.90 -0.23
N LYS A 105 -17.14 -8.74 0.73
CA LYS A 105 -18.09 -9.49 1.57
C LYS A 105 -19.04 -8.54 2.29
N LEU A 106 -18.50 -7.51 2.95
CA LEU A 106 -19.31 -6.55 3.69
C LEU A 106 -20.27 -5.76 2.77
N SER A 107 -19.82 -5.39 1.56
CA SER A 107 -20.67 -4.74 0.56
C SER A 107 -21.82 -5.65 0.09
N SER A 108 -21.55 -6.94 -0.10
CA SER A 108 -22.57 -7.94 -0.46
C SER A 108 -23.57 -8.15 0.68
N GLU A 109 -23.10 -8.23 1.92
CA GLU A 109 -23.96 -8.36 3.10
C GLU A 109 -24.85 -7.12 3.29
N ALA A 110 -24.32 -5.92 3.02
CA ALA A 110 -25.10 -4.68 3.06
C ALA A 110 -26.28 -4.71 2.08
N LYS A 111 -26.03 -5.18 0.85
CA LYS A 111 -27.07 -5.31 -0.18
C LYS A 111 -28.15 -6.31 0.24
N SER A 112 -27.75 -7.48 0.75
CA SER A 112 -28.69 -8.50 1.24
C SER A 112 -29.51 -8.01 2.43
N ALA A 113 -28.89 -7.31 3.39
CA ALA A 113 -29.62 -6.69 4.49
C ALA A 113 -30.68 -5.71 3.98
N ARG A 114 -30.34 -4.83 3.02
CA ARG A 114 -31.31 -3.89 2.46
C ARG A 114 -32.46 -4.56 1.72
N GLU A 115 -32.19 -5.67 1.03
CA GLU A 115 -33.19 -6.37 0.21
C GLU A 115 -34.11 -7.31 1.00
N SER A 116 -33.63 -7.89 2.11
CA SER A 116 -34.36 -8.92 2.86
C SER A 116 -34.75 -8.48 4.28
N PHE A 117 -33.84 -7.86 5.04
CA PHE A 117 -34.08 -7.53 6.46
C PHE A 117 -35.23 -6.52 6.61
N PHE A 118 -35.18 -5.39 5.90
CA PHE A 118 -36.21 -4.34 6.02
C PHE A 118 -37.54 -4.67 5.33
N LYS A 119 -37.61 -5.76 4.55
CA LYS A 119 -38.86 -6.23 3.94
C LYS A 119 -39.57 -7.30 4.78
N SER A 120 -38.94 -7.75 5.86
CA SER A 120 -39.51 -8.78 6.74
C SER A 120 -40.63 -8.17 7.59
N ALA A 121 -41.67 -8.97 7.88
CA ALA A 121 -42.83 -8.49 8.63
C ALA A 121 -42.51 -8.21 10.10
N THR A 122 -41.52 -8.92 10.65
CA THR A 122 -41.06 -8.74 12.03
C THR A 122 -39.54 -8.60 12.09
N LEU A 123 -39.05 -7.95 13.16
CA LEU A 123 -37.63 -7.79 13.42
C LEU A 123 -36.92 -9.15 13.60
N GLN A 124 -37.59 -10.12 14.24
CA GLN A 124 -37.07 -11.46 14.47
C GLN A 124 -36.92 -12.26 13.17
N GLU A 125 -37.85 -12.13 12.23
CA GLU A 125 -37.72 -12.69 10.89
C GLU A 125 -36.61 -12.00 10.10
N GLY A 126 -36.56 -10.66 10.17
CA GLY A 126 -35.49 -9.88 9.54
C GLY A 126 -34.11 -10.34 9.99
N MET A 127 -33.88 -10.50 11.29
CA MET A 127 -32.59 -10.99 11.82
C MET A 127 -32.21 -12.38 11.29
N LYS A 128 -33.18 -13.28 11.05
CA LYS A 128 -32.91 -14.61 10.47
C LYS A 128 -32.47 -14.54 9.00
N THR A 129 -32.80 -13.46 8.29
CA THR A 129 -32.33 -13.25 6.91
C THR A 129 -30.88 -12.75 6.85
N LEU A 130 -30.35 -12.22 7.96
CA LEU A 130 -28.96 -11.78 8.03
C LEU A 130 -28.03 -12.99 8.13
N LYS A 131 -26.91 -12.91 7.42
CA LYS A 131 -25.91 -13.97 7.41
C LYS A 131 -25.28 -14.14 8.80
N ALA A 132 -25.16 -15.39 9.25
CA ALA A 132 -24.49 -15.74 10.50
C ALA A 132 -23.06 -15.19 10.56
N GLY A 133 -22.73 -14.46 11.63
CA GLY A 133 -21.42 -13.83 11.85
C GLY A 133 -21.15 -12.59 10.99
N SER A 134 -22.17 -12.03 10.31
CA SER A 134 -22.04 -10.78 9.57
C SER A 134 -21.97 -9.57 10.50
N ALA A 135 -21.36 -8.49 10.02
CA ALA A 135 -21.35 -7.21 10.74
C ALA A 135 -22.78 -6.68 10.96
N PHE A 136 -23.67 -6.89 10.00
CA PHE A 136 -25.07 -6.47 10.07
C PHE A 136 -25.85 -7.24 11.12
N GLN A 137 -25.64 -8.55 11.25
CA GLN A 137 -26.23 -9.35 12.32
C GLN A 137 -25.75 -8.88 13.69
N PHE A 138 -24.44 -8.66 13.84
CA PHE A 138 -23.87 -8.17 15.09
C PHE A 138 -24.47 -6.82 15.52
N ILE A 139 -24.65 -5.89 14.58
CA ILE A 139 -25.29 -4.59 14.84
C ILE A 139 -26.78 -4.76 15.22
N ALA A 140 -27.51 -5.61 14.48
CA ALA A 140 -28.91 -5.89 14.76
C ALA A 140 -29.13 -6.49 16.15
N GLU A 141 -28.32 -7.49 16.51
CA GLU A 141 -28.34 -8.17 17.80
C GLU A 141 -27.98 -7.21 18.93
N SER A 142 -26.94 -6.40 18.77
CA SER A 142 -26.53 -5.38 19.75
C SER A 142 -27.63 -4.34 20.03
N GLY A 143 -28.39 -3.96 19.00
CA GLY A 143 -29.53 -3.04 19.14
C GLY A 143 -30.73 -3.68 19.83
N VAL A 144 -31.07 -4.93 19.47
CA VAL A 144 -32.17 -5.69 20.09
C VAL A 144 -31.88 -5.95 21.57
N GLU A 145 -30.66 -6.37 21.89
CA GLU A 145 -30.28 -6.71 23.26
C GLU A 145 -30.26 -5.47 24.16
N ALA A 146 -29.72 -4.36 23.67
CA ALA A 146 -29.81 -3.08 24.37
C ALA A 146 -31.27 -2.63 24.61
N GLY A 147 -32.19 -3.02 23.72
CA GLY A 147 -33.61 -2.77 23.87
C GLY A 147 -34.29 -3.58 24.98
N LYS A 148 -33.73 -4.75 25.36
CA LYS A 148 -34.21 -5.63 26.44
C LYS A 148 -33.52 -5.32 27.77
N ASP A 149 -32.21 -5.14 27.77
CA ASP A 149 -31.35 -5.01 28.96
C ASP A 149 -31.31 -3.59 29.55
N HIS A 150 -32.31 -2.77 29.24
CA HIS A 150 -32.47 -1.44 29.84
C HIS A 150 -33.02 -1.52 31.28
N ALA A 151 -32.39 -2.33 32.13
CA ALA A 151 -32.82 -2.65 33.49
C ALA A 151 -31.70 -2.50 34.55
N GLY A 152 -30.48 -2.11 34.17
CA GLY A 152 -29.39 -1.90 35.12
C GLY A 152 -29.49 -0.56 35.85
N GLU A 153 -29.21 -0.55 37.17
CA GLU A 153 -29.35 0.62 38.06
C GLU A 153 -28.52 1.84 37.61
N LEU A 154 -27.32 1.63 37.05
CA LEU A 154 -26.46 2.71 36.55
C LEU A 154 -26.91 3.26 35.19
N THR A 155 -27.61 2.44 34.40
CA THR A 155 -28.10 2.80 33.06
C THR A 155 -29.53 3.32 33.06
N ALA A 156 -30.23 3.20 34.19
CA ALA A 156 -31.62 3.63 34.37
C ALA A 156 -31.84 5.15 34.20
N ASN A 157 -30.77 5.95 34.38
CA ASN A 157 -30.83 7.41 34.19
C ASN A 157 -30.71 7.85 32.72
N ILE A 158 -30.42 6.92 31.80
CA ILE A 158 -30.29 7.22 30.36
C ILE A 158 -31.62 6.87 29.70
N ASP A 159 -32.15 7.74 28.84
CA ASP A 159 -33.36 7.40 28.09
C ASP A 159 -33.11 6.17 27.18
N ARG A 160 -34.10 5.29 27.07
CA ARG A 160 -34.00 4.05 26.29
C ARG A 160 -33.66 4.32 24.82
N ASN A 161 -34.16 5.40 24.22
CA ASN A 161 -33.82 5.78 22.85
C ASN A 161 -32.32 6.06 22.72
N THR A 162 -31.80 6.87 23.64
CA THR A 162 -30.37 7.19 23.72
C THR A 162 -29.55 5.93 23.96
N TRP A 163 -29.99 5.03 24.86
CA TRP A 163 -29.29 3.79 25.16
C TRP A 163 -29.15 2.87 23.95
N ILE A 164 -30.24 2.63 23.22
CA ILE A 164 -30.21 1.80 22.00
C ILE A 164 -29.33 2.45 20.94
N GLY A 165 -29.46 3.77 20.73
CA GLY A 165 -28.64 4.52 19.76
C GLY A 165 -27.15 4.40 20.07
N MET A 166 -26.76 4.54 21.34
CA MET A 166 -25.38 4.33 21.78
C MET A 166 -24.90 2.89 21.56
N SER A 167 -25.75 1.88 21.81
CA SER A 167 -25.38 0.47 21.58
C SER A 167 -25.12 0.18 20.11
N VAL A 168 -26.02 0.62 19.22
CA VAL A 168 -25.87 0.49 17.77
C VAL A 168 -24.62 1.22 17.30
N GLN A 169 -24.38 2.44 17.79
CA GLN A 169 -23.20 3.22 17.45
C GLN A 169 -21.89 2.54 17.89
N ARG A 170 -21.83 1.99 19.10
CA ARG A 170 -20.69 1.17 19.55
C ARG A 170 -20.48 -0.06 18.68
N ALA A 171 -21.56 -0.72 18.26
CA ALA A 171 -21.46 -1.87 17.35
C ALA A 171 -20.89 -1.47 15.97
N ILE A 172 -21.30 -0.32 15.43
CA ILE A 172 -20.74 0.25 14.19
C ILE A 172 -19.26 0.58 14.36
N GLU A 173 -18.86 1.19 15.48
CA GLU A 173 -17.47 1.53 15.78
C GLU A 173 -16.58 0.28 15.90
N ASN A 174 -17.09 -0.79 16.50
CA ASN A 174 -16.41 -2.08 16.52
C ASN A 174 -16.19 -2.64 15.10
N VAL A 175 -17.21 -2.56 14.24
CA VAL A 175 -17.07 -2.96 12.82
C VAL A 175 -16.04 -2.08 12.10
N GLN A 176 -16.04 -0.77 12.36
CA GLN A 176 -15.08 0.16 11.79
C GLN A 176 -13.64 -0.17 12.22
N SER A 177 -13.43 -0.45 13.52
CA SER A 177 -12.12 -0.83 14.05
C SER A 177 -11.58 -2.07 13.34
N ARG A 178 -12.42 -3.11 13.20
CA ARG A 178 -12.04 -4.35 12.51
C ARG A 178 -11.65 -4.13 11.05
N LEU A 179 -12.31 -3.21 10.35
CA LEU A 179 -11.92 -2.85 8.97
C LEU A 179 -10.58 -2.12 8.90
N GLN A 180 -10.16 -1.46 9.98
CA GLN A 180 -8.88 -0.74 10.06
C GLN A 180 -7.70 -1.64 10.41
N ASP A 181 -7.95 -2.83 10.97
CA ASP A 181 -6.91 -3.80 11.32
C ASP A 181 -5.97 -4.08 10.14
N GLY A 182 -4.66 -4.15 10.39
CA GLY A 182 -3.68 -4.43 9.34
C GLY A 182 -3.39 -3.26 8.37
N LEU A 183 -4.24 -2.23 8.28
CA LEU A 183 -3.93 -1.04 7.46
C LEU A 183 -2.66 -0.32 7.96
N ALA A 184 -2.43 -0.34 9.28
CA ALA A 184 -1.21 0.18 9.88
C ALA A 184 0.05 -0.49 9.32
N VAL A 185 0.00 -1.81 9.06
CA VAL A 185 1.13 -2.53 8.47
C VAL A 185 1.41 -2.07 7.05
N LEU A 186 0.39 -1.89 6.21
CA LEU A 186 0.56 -1.33 4.85
C LEU A 186 1.14 0.08 4.89
N ALA A 187 0.66 0.93 5.81
CA ALA A 187 1.18 2.28 5.99
C ALA A 187 2.65 2.28 6.43
N THR A 188 3.01 1.42 7.40
CA THR A 188 4.40 1.28 7.86
C THR A 188 5.29 0.71 6.77
N VAL A 189 4.87 -0.35 6.07
CA VAL A 189 5.66 -0.92 4.96
C VAL A 189 5.87 0.11 3.86
N GLY A 190 4.81 0.82 3.47
CA GLY A 190 4.87 1.86 2.45
C GLY A 190 5.81 3.01 2.79
N SER A 191 5.92 3.39 4.06
CA SER A 191 6.81 4.48 4.50
C SER A 191 8.24 4.02 4.82
N THR A 192 8.42 2.77 5.27
CA THR A 192 9.73 2.29 5.77
C THR A 192 10.53 1.49 4.73
N ALA A 193 9.87 0.78 3.80
CA ALA A 193 10.57 -0.05 2.80
C ALA A 193 11.59 0.71 1.93
N PRO A 194 11.36 1.97 1.50
CA PRO A 194 12.36 2.74 0.76
C PRO A 194 13.64 2.97 1.58
N PHE A 195 13.50 3.22 2.88
CA PHE A 195 14.64 3.45 3.76
C PHE A 195 15.41 2.17 4.06
N VAL A 196 14.71 1.03 4.15
CA VAL A 196 15.35 -0.29 4.25
C VAL A 196 16.16 -0.59 2.99
N GLY A 197 15.62 -0.28 1.80
CA GLY A 197 16.34 -0.39 0.53
C GLY A 197 17.57 0.52 0.49
N LEU A 198 17.41 1.80 0.84
CA LEU A 198 18.49 2.78 0.92
C LEU A 198 19.61 2.31 1.87
N PHE A 199 19.26 1.80 3.05
CA PHE A 199 20.21 1.22 4.00
C PHE A 199 21.04 0.11 3.36
N GLY A 200 20.39 -0.83 2.65
CA GLY A 200 21.08 -1.89 1.92
C GLY A 200 22.09 -1.35 0.90
N THR A 201 21.75 -0.27 0.20
CA THR A 201 22.65 0.34 -0.79
C THR A 201 23.84 1.05 -0.16
N VAL A 202 23.61 1.76 0.95
CA VAL A 202 24.67 2.47 1.67
C VAL A 202 25.66 1.46 2.25
N TRP A 203 25.16 0.37 2.83
CA TRP A 203 26.01 -0.71 3.34
C TRP A 203 26.81 -1.39 2.23
N GLY A 204 26.17 -1.74 1.12
CA GLY A 204 26.84 -2.41 0.00
C GLY A 204 27.96 -1.56 -0.61
N ILE A 205 27.71 -0.26 -0.82
CA ILE A 205 28.73 0.69 -1.31
C ILE A 205 29.87 0.85 -0.29
N LEU A 206 29.55 0.95 1.01
CA LEU A 206 30.56 1.02 2.07
C LEU A 206 31.49 -0.20 2.05
N ASN A 207 30.93 -1.40 1.94
CA ASN A 207 31.71 -2.63 1.92
C ASN A 207 32.59 -2.72 0.65
N ALA A 208 32.04 -2.31 -0.50
CA ALA A 208 32.79 -2.24 -1.76
C ALA A 208 33.99 -1.29 -1.67
N LEU A 209 33.78 -0.08 -1.17
CA LEU A 209 34.85 0.92 -1.00
C LEU A 209 35.90 0.47 0.03
N THR A 210 35.47 -0.22 1.10
CA THR A 210 36.38 -0.77 2.11
C THR A 210 37.29 -1.85 1.51
N ALA A 211 36.72 -2.76 0.70
CA ALA A 211 37.48 -3.80 0.01
C ALA A 211 38.54 -3.22 -0.95
N ILE A 212 38.19 -2.16 -1.68
CA ILE A 212 39.11 -1.44 -2.58
C ILE A 212 40.22 -0.75 -1.77
N GLY A 213 39.87 -0.12 -0.64
CA GLY A 213 40.82 0.54 0.25
C GLY A 213 41.86 -0.43 0.83
N ILE A 214 41.44 -1.65 1.19
CA ILE A 214 42.34 -2.71 1.67
C ILE A 214 43.23 -3.26 0.53
N ALA A 215 42.67 -3.42 -0.67
CA ALA A 215 43.39 -3.95 -1.82
C ALA A 215 44.44 -2.97 -2.41
N GLY A 216 44.33 -1.67 -2.12
CA GLY A 216 45.29 -0.65 -2.55
C GLY A 216 45.29 -0.33 -4.05
N GLN A 217 44.46 -1.01 -4.85
CA GLN A 217 44.26 -0.76 -6.28
C GLN A 217 42.79 -0.46 -6.56
N ALA A 218 42.52 0.77 -6.99
CA ALA A 218 41.22 1.16 -7.50
C ALA A 218 41.18 0.92 -9.02
N SER A 219 40.46 -0.10 -9.47
CA SER A 219 40.08 -0.26 -10.89
C SER A 219 38.57 -0.27 -11.02
N ILE A 220 38.04 0.33 -12.10
CA ILE A 220 36.60 0.43 -12.36
C ILE A 220 35.94 -0.97 -12.36
N ASP A 221 36.63 -1.98 -12.89
CA ASP A 221 36.13 -3.35 -12.95
C ASP A 221 35.88 -3.96 -11.56
N LYS A 222 36.61 -3.49 -10.54
CA LYS A 222 36.44 -3.93 -9.14
C LYS A 222 35.32 -3.19 -8.41
N VAL A 223 34.92 -2.01 -8.90
CA VAL A 223 33.90 -1.17 -8.25
C VAL A 223 32.52 -1.36 -8.89
N ALA A 224 32.47 -1.55 -10.22
CA ALA A 224 31.23 -1.51 -10.98
C ALA A 224 30.22 -2.59 -10.55
N GLY A 225 30.67 -3.84 -10.31
CA GLY A 225 29.82 -4.94 -9.89
C GLY A 225 29.15 -4.69 -8.53
N PRO A 226 29.92 -4.54 -7.43
CA PRO A 226 29.37 -4.35 -6.09
C PRO A 226 28.48 -3.11 -5.94
N VAL A 227 28.81 -2.02 -6.66
CA VAL A 227 27.97 -0.81 -6.67
C VAL A 227 26.66 -1.05 -7.41
N GLY A 228 26.68 -1.73 -8.55
CA GLY A 228 25.47 -2.11 -9.29
C GLY A 228 24.54 -3.01 -8.49
N GLU A 229 25.09 -4.02 -7.81
CA GLU A 229 24.37 -4.90 -6.89
C GLU A 229 23.71 -4.12 -5.74
N SER A 230 24.42 -3.13 -5.20
CA SER A 230 23.89 -2.26 -4.16
C SER A 230 22.70 -1.45 -4.66
N LEU A 231 22.74 -0.87 -5.86
CA LEU A 231 21.63 -0.06 -6.41
C LEU A 231 20.32 -0.85 -6.56
N LEU A 232 20.42 -2.15 -6.83
CA LEU A 232 19.25 -3.02 -6.93
C LEU A 232 18.46 -3.08 -5.61
N MET A 233 19.11 -2.90 -4.46
CA MET A 233 18.44 -2.92 -3.15
C MET A 233 17.49 -1.73 -2.93
N THR A 234 17.84 -0.54 -3.43
CA THR A 234 16.91 0.61 -3.45
C THR A 234 15.75 0.33 -4.39
N ALA A 235 16.02 -0.23 -5.58
CA ALA A 235 14.98 -0.57 -6.53
C ALA A 235 13.96 -1.58 -5.95
N ILE A 236 14.44 -2.61 -5.22
CA ILE A 236 13.58 -3.55 -4.51
C ILE A 236 12.80 -2.83 -3.40
N GLY A 237 13.45 -1.97 -2.61
CA GLY A 237 12.76 -1.19 -1.57
C GLY A 237 11.59 -0.37 -2.12
N LEU A 238 11.77 0.29 -3.26
CA LEU A 238 10.71 1.02 -3.96
C LEU A 238 9.63 0.08 -4.54
N ALA A 239 10.03 -1.05 -5.12
CA ALA A 239 9.11 -2.04 -5.65
C ALA A 239 8.19 -2.64 -4.57
N VAL A 240 8.67 -2.72 -3.31
CA VAL A 240 7.85 -3.12 -2.15
C VAL A 240 6.98 -1.97 -1.65
N ALA A 241 7.51 -0.75 -1.60
CA ALA A 241 6.81 0.41 -1.05
C ALA A 241 5.61 0.86 -1.90
N VAL A 242 5.77 0.93 -3.23
CA VAL A 242 4.76 1.50 -4.12
C VAL A 242 3.42 0.76 -4.05
N PRO A 243 3.36 -0.58 -4.18
CA PRO A 243 2.12 -1.33 -4.03
C PRO A 243 1.50 -1.17 -2.63
N ALA A 244 2.32 -1.12 -1.58
CA ALA A 244 1.84 -0.97 -0.21
C ALA A 244 1.14 0.38 0.02
N VAL A 245 1.72 1.49 -0.46
CA VAL A 245 1.13 2.84 -0.35
C VAL A 245 -0.14 2.96 -1.18
N LEU A 246 -0.12 2.48 -2.43
CA LEU A 246 -1.30 2.50 -3.30
C LEU A 246 -2.44 1.66 -2.72
N GLY A 247 -2.10 0.47 -2.23
CA GLY A 247 -3.01 -0.42 -1.51
C GLY A 247 -3.64 0.27 -0.31
N TYR A 248 -2.84 0.82 0.59
CA TYR A 248 -3.32 1.53 1.78
C TYR A 248 -4.35 2.62 1.42
N ASN A 249 -3.99 3.52 0.50
CA ASN A 249 -4.86 4.63 0.10
C ASN A 249 -6.16 4.14 -0.54
N TRP A 250 -6.08 3.10 -1.37
CA TRP A 250 -7.25 2.51 -2.02
C TRP A 250 -8.18 1.84 -1.01
N LEU A 251 -7.65 1.04 -0.08
CA LEU A 251 -8.42 0.37 0.97
C LEU A 251 -9.10 1.38 1.90
N VAL A 252 -8.40 2.43 2.33
CA VAL A 252 -8.98 3.49 3.18
C VAL A 252 -10.19 4.14 2.51
N ARG A 253 -10.06 4.49 1.22
CA ARG A 253 -11.17 5.07 0.45
C ARG A 253 -12.34 4.10 0.33
N ARG A 254 -12.06 2.82 0.09
CA ARG A 254 -13.09 1.79 -0.05
C ARG A 254 -13.79 1.47 1.27
N ASN A 255 -13.05 1.44 2.38
CA ASN A 255 -13.60 1.28 3.72
C ASN A 255 -14.55 2.42 4.06
N LYS A 256 -14.22 3.66 3.68
CA LYS A 256 -15.13 4.81 3.87
C LYS A 256 -16.48 4.59 3.19
N VAL A 257 -16.48 4.15 1.93
CA VAL A 257 -17.72 3.86 1.18
C VAL A 257 -18.50 2.71 1.81
N THR A 258 -17.81 1.64 2.19
CA THR A 258 -18.47 0.46 2.80
C THR A 258 -19.10 0.82 4.16
N MET A 259 -18.41 1.64 4.96
CA MET A 259 -18.91 2.12 6.26
C MET A 259 -20.13 3.02 6.15
N GLU A 260 -20.34 3.71 5.04
CA GLU A 260 -21.56 4.50 4.81
C GLU A 260 -22.80 3.59 4.80
N SER A 261 -22.72 2.43 4.16
CA SER A 261 -23.82 1.45 4.16
C SER A 261 -24.07 0.85 5.54
N VAL A 262 -23.00 0.58 6.31
CA VAL A 262 -23.10 0.09 7.70
C VAL A 262 -23.76 1.13 8.60
N ARG A 263 -23.38 2.41 8.48
CA ARG A 263 -23.98 3.51 9.25
C ARG A 263 -25.45 3.74 8.88
N SER A 264 -25.77 3.71 7.59
CA SER A 264 -27.16 3.80 7.12
C SER A 264 -28.01 2.68 7.71
N PHE A 265 -27.53 1.44 7.67
CA PHE A 265 -28.23 0.31 8.28
C PHE A 265 -28.47 0.51 9.77
N GLY A 266 -27.48 0.96 10.52
CA GLY A 266 -27.63 1.22 11.95
C GLY A 266 -28.63 2.33 12.27
N ALA A 267 -28.65 3.41 11.48
CA ALA A 267 -29.63 4.48 11.62
C ALA A 267 -31.06 3.98 11.35
N ASP A 268 -31.24 3.23 10.26
CA ASP A 268 -32.55 2.65 9.89
C ASP A 268 -33.01 1.64 10.95
N LEU A 269 -32.10 0.79 11.45
CA LEU A 269 -32.36 -0.16 12.53
C LEU A 269 -32.80 0.54 13.82
N HIS A 270 -32.13 1.63 14.21
CA HIS A 270 -32.51 2.42 15.38
C HIS A 270 -33.94 2.95 15.25
N GLY A 271 -34.31 3.45 14.06
CA GLY A 271 -35.69 3.83 13.76
C GLY A 271 -36.69 2.68 13.91
N VAL A 272 -36.38 1.49 13.39
CA VAL A 272 -37.24 0.29 13.51
C VAL A 272 -37.38 -0.17 14.97
N LEU A 273 -36.31 -0.13 15.76
CA LEU A 273 -36.33 -0.52 17.17
C LEU A 273 -37.20 0.41 18.03
N LEU A 274 -37.31 1.68 17.65
CA LEU A 274 -38.19 2.64 18.30
C LEU A 274 -39.65 2.53 17.80
N GLY A 275 -39.83 2.37 16.47
CA GLY A 275 -41.15 2.30 15.84
C GLY A 275 -41.92 1.01 16.08
N SER A 276 -41.23 -0.15 16.13
CA SER A 276 -41.84 -1.46 16.36
C SER A 276 -42.64 -1.58 17.66
N ARG A 277 -42.35 -0.72 18.65
CA ARG A 277 -43.06 -0.69 19.93
C ARG A 277 -44.23 0.29 19.98
N ALA A 278 -44.27 1.29 19.08
CA ALA A 278 -45.42 2.19 18.97
C ALA A 278 -46.64 1.47 18.36
N SER A 279 -46.41 0.47 17.49
CA SER A 279 -47.48 -0.39 16.95
C SER A 279 -47.98 -1.47 17.92
N ALA A 280 -47.32 -1.65 19.07
CA ALA A 280 -47.68 -2.64 20.09
C ALA A 280 -48.41 -2.02 21.31
N ARG A 281 -48.80 -0.74 21.21
CA ARG A 281 -49.65 -0.04 22.18
C ARG A 281 -51.00 0.27 21.56
#